data_AF-A0A9E4LXT6-F1
#
_entry.id   AF-A0A9E4LXT6-F1
#
_cell.length_a   1.000
_cell.length_b   1.000
_cell.length_c   1.000
_cell.angle_alpha   90.00
_cell.angle_beta   90.00
_cell.angle_gamma   90.00
#
_symmetry.space_group_name_H-M   'P 1'
#
loop_
_entity.id
_entity.type
_entity.pdbx_description
1 polymer ?
#
loop_
_entity_poly.entity_id
_entity_poly.type
_entity_poly.pdbx_seq_one_letter_code
_entity_poly.pdbx_strand_id
1 'polypeptide(L)' 'MDTVLVGGFSVLVFFGVIWGIHNRLEKSSLSPTTKRLGNYALILLVVGAATLAIDWHSSVWMARNPG' A
#
# COMPACT_ATOMS: atom_id res chain seq x y z
N MET A 1 1.75 -16.08 14.96
CA MET A 1 2.53 -14.85 14.72
C MET A 1 1.71 -13.65 15.16
N ASP A 2 2.36 -12.61 15.67
CA ASP A 2 1.71 -11.33 15.96
C ASP A 2 1.33 -10.66 14.64
N THR A 3 0.06 -10.80 14.27
CA THR A 3 -0.49 -10.30 13.01
C THR A 3 -0.56 -8.78 12.98
N VAL A 4 -0.53 -8.11 14.14
CA VAL A 4 -0.46 -6.65 14.23
C VAL A 4 0.93 -6.18 13.84
N LEU A 5 1.98 -6.79 14.39
CA LEU A 5 3.36 -6.45 14.05
C LEU A 5 3.68 -6.78 12.58
N VAL A 6 3.25 -7.95 12.10
CA VAL A 6 3.45 -8.35 10.69
C VAL A 6 2.68 -7.44 9.74
N GLY A 7 1.42 -7.11 10.05
CA GLY A 7 0.60 -6.19 9.26
C GLY A 7 1.20 -4.79 9.23
N GLY A 8 1.52 -4.24 10.40
CA GLY A 8 2.13 -2.92 10.54
C GLY A 8 3.47 -2.80 9.80
N PHE A 9 4.36 -3.79 9.95
CA PHE A 9 5.63 -3.81 9.23
C PHE A 9 5.43 -3.87 7.71
N SER A 10 4.51 -4.71 7.24
CA SER A 10 4.19 -4.83 5.81
C SER A 10 3.70 -3.50 5.22
N VAL A 11 2.85 -2.78 5.96
CA VAL A 11 2.36 -1.45 5.56
C VAL A 11 3.52 -0.44 5.47
N LEU A 12 4.45 -0.43 6.44
CA LEU A 12 5.60 0.47 6.40
C LEU A 12 6.51 0.21 5.20
N VAL A 13 6.83 -1.07 4.93
CA VAL A 13 7.63 -1.46 3.75
C VAL A 13 6.92 -1.02 2.47
N PHE A 14 5.61 -1.27 2.37
CA PHE A 14 4.81 -0.87 1.21
C PHE A 14 4.85 0.64 0.98
N PHE A 15 4.58 1.46 2.01
CA PHE A 15 4.66 2.92 1.88
C PHE A 15 6.06 3.42 1.53
N GLY A 16 7.11 2.79 2.07
CA GLY A 16 8.50 3.10 1.69
C GLY A 16 8.78 2.85 0.22
N VAL A 17 8.27 1.74 -0.34
CA VAL A 17 8.37 1.44 -1.77
C VAL A 17 7.59 2.46 -2.61
N ILE A 18 6.35 2.78 -2.24
CA ILE A 18 5.53 3.79 -2.93
C ILE A 18 6.23 5.14 -2.95
N TRP A 19 6.75 5.58 -1.82
CA TRP A 19 7.53 6.81 -1.70
C TRP A 19 8.76 6.79 -2.61
N GLY A 20 9.50 5.68 -2.64
CA GLY A 20 10.65 5.50 -3.51
C GLY A 20 10.29 5.61 -5.00
N ILE A 21 9.20 4.98 -5.43
CA ILE A 21 8.71 5.05 -6.81
C ILE A 21 8.26 6.47 -7.14
N HIS A 22 7.47 7.10 -6.26
CA HIS A 22 7.04 8.50 -6.42
C HIS A 22 8.24 9.44 -6.59
N ASN A 23 9.24 9.35 -5.72
CA ASN A 23 10.45 10.17 -5.82
C ASN A 23 11.22 9.95 -7.13
N ARG A 24 11.30 8.71 -7.62
CA ARG A 24 11.92 8.44 -8.92
C ARG A 24 11.09 9.00 -10.07
N LEU A 25 9.76 8.89 -9.99
CA LEU A 25 8.85 9.43 -10.98
C LEU A 25 8.97 10.95 -11.08
N GLU A 26 9.00 11.65 -9.94
CA GLU A 26 9.14 13.11 -9.89
C GLU A 26 10.49 13.60 -10.44
N LYS A 27 11.57 12.86 -10.18
CA LYS A 27 12.92 13.18 -10.68
C LYS A 27 13.17 12.79 -12.14
N SER A 28 12.26 12.05 -12.77
CA SER A 28 12.41 11.64 -14.17
C SER A 28 12.24 12.81 -15.14
N SER A 29 12.76 12.66 -16.36
CA SER A 29 12.54 13.61 -17.47
C SER A 29 11.23 13.37 -18.22
N LEU A 30 10.29 12.61 -17.63
CA LEU A 30 8.99 12.32 -18.24
C LEU A 30 8.12 13.57 -18.35
N SER A 31 7.18 13.54 -19.29
CA SER A 31 6.21 14.61 -19.47
C SER A 31 5.35 14.81 -18.21
N PRO A 32 4.84 16.03 -17.96
CA PRO A 32 3.95 16.30 -16.82
C PRO A 32 2.72 15.39 -16.79
N THR A 33 2.13 15.10 -17.95
CA THR A 33 0.95 14.22 -18.07
C THR A 33 1.28 12.80 -17.63
N THR A 34 2.45 12.27 -18.04
CA THR A 34 2.89 10.92 -17.66
C THR A 34 3.15 10.82 -16.16
N LYS A 35 3.79 11.83 -15.55
CA LYS A 35 4.00 11.87 -14.08
C LYS A 35 2.67 11.89 -13.34
N ARG A 36 1.70 12.67 -13.83
CA ARG A 36 0.36 12.75 -13.24
C ARG A 36 -0.37 11.41 -13.29
N LEU A 37 -0.35 10.73 -14.45
CA LEU A 37 -0.92 9.38 -14.58
C LEU A 37 -0.21 8.36 -13.67
N GLY A 38 1.12 8.43 -13.57
CA GLY A 38 1.89 7.57 -12.66
C GLY A 38 1.49 7.77 -11.20
N ASN A 39 1.30 9.02 -10.76
CA ASN A 39 0.83 9.31 -9.41
C ASN A 39 -0.61 8.82 -9.17
N TYR A 40 -1.51 8.92 -10.16
CA TYR A 40 -2.85 8.33 -10.04
C TYR A 40 -2.81 6.81 -9.91
N ALA A 41 -1.92 6.13 -10.64
CA ALA A 41 -1.70 4.70 -10.47
C ALA A 41 -1.17 4.36 -9.07
N LEU A 42 -0.23 5.15 -8.53
CA LEU A 42 0.27 4.97 -7.17
C LEU A 42 -0.83 5.14 -6.11
N ILE A 43 -1.70 6.15 -6.27
CA ILE A 43 -2.85 6.36 -5.38
C ILE A 43 -3.79 5.15 -5.43
N LEU A 44 -4.13 4.66 -6.62
CA LEU A 44 -4.98 3.47 -6.77
C LEU A 44 -4.36 2.26 -6.06
N LEU A 45 -3.05 2.09 -6.19
CA LEU A 45 -2.32 0.99 -5.56
C LEU A 45 -2.35 1.10 -4.03
N VAL A 46 -2.21 2.30 -3.48
CA VAL A 46 -2.33 2.55 -2.02
C VAL A 46 -3.73 2.22 -1.53
N VAL A 47 -4.77 2.69 -2.23
CA VAL A 47 -6.17 2.41 -1.86
C VAL A 47 -6.43 0.90 -1.89
N GLY A 48 -6.03 0.22 -2.96
CA GLY A 48 -6.20 -1.23 -3.08
C GLY A 48 -5.48 -2.01 -1.98
N ALA A 49 -4.23 -1.65 -1.68
CA ALA A 49 -3.46 -2.28 -0.60
C ALA A 49 -4.11 -2.07 0.78
N ALA A 50 -4.63 -0.86 1.05
CA ALA A 50 -5.36 -0.58 2.28
C ALA A 50 -6.63 -1.44 2.41
N THR A 51 -7.42 -1.55 1.34
CA THR A 51 -8.61 -2.42 1.33
C THR A 51 -8.26 -3.87 1.64
N LEU A 52 -7.22 -4.41 0.99
CA LEU A 52 -6.76 -5.78 1.22
C LEU A 52 -6.23 -5.98 2.65
N ALA A 53 -5.50 -5.00 3.20
CA ALA A 53 -5.00 -5.08 4.57
C ALA A 53 -6.13 -5.12 5.60
N ILE A 54 -7.16 -4.28 5.41
CA ILE A 54 -8.35 -4.25 6.29
C ILE A 54 -9.13 -5.57 6.20
N ASP A 55 -9.36 -6.06 4.99
CA ASP A 55 -10.05 -7.33 4.76
C ASP A 55 -9.30 -8.51 5.41
N TRP A 56 -7.98 -8.56 5.23
CA TRP A 56 -7.13 -9.57 5.84
C TRP A 56 -7.16 -9.52 7.37
N HIS A 57 -7.02 -8.33 7.97
CA HIS A 57 -7.13 -8.16 9.42
C HIS A 57 -8.49 -8.60 9.97
N SER A 58 -9.57 -8.27 9.27
CA SER A 58 -10.93 -8.65 9.63
C SER A 58 -11.11 -10.18 9.55
N SER A 59 -10.64 -10.79 8.47
CA SER A 59 -10.68 -12.24 8.26
C SER A 59 -9.90 -13.01 9.32
N VAL A 60 -8.68 -12.55 9.66
CA VAL A 60 -7.87 -13.16 10.71
C VAL A 60 -8.55 -13.06 12.07
N TRP A 61 -9.18 -11.92 12.39
CA TRP A 61 -9.90 -11.75 13.65
C TRP A 61 -11.08 -12.71 13.74
N MET A 62 -11.94 -12.78 12.71
CA MET A 62 -13.09 -13.69 12.68
C MET A 62 -12.66 -15.16 12.81
N ALA A 63 -11.57 -15.57 12.17
CA ALA A 63 -11.05 -16.93 12.27
C ALA A 63 -10.54 -17.28 13.69
N ARG A 64 -10.12 -16.28 14.47
CA ARG A 64 -9.63 -16.46 15.85
C ARG A 64 -10.72 -16.33 16.90
N ASN A 65 -11.86 -15.74 16.52
CA ASN A 65 -13.01 -15.53 17.38
C ASN A 65 -14.28 -16.13 16.75
N PRO A 66 -14.30 -17.44 16.44
CA PRO A 66 -15.54 -18.10 16.05
C PRO A 66 -16.49 -18.06 17.26
N GLY A 67 -17.73 -17.60 17.02
CA GLY A 67 -18.77 -17.53 18.05
C GLY A 67 -19.12 -18.88 18.66
#